data_AF-A0A3R7SVV0-F1
#
_entry.id   AF-A0A3R7SVV0-F1
#
_cell.length_a   1.000
_cell.length_b   1.000
_cell.length_c   1.000
_cell.angle_alpha   90.00
_cell.angle_beta   90.00
_cell.angle_gamma   90.00
#
_symmetry.space_group_name_H-M   'P 1'
#
loop_
_entity.id
_entity.type
_entity.pdbx_description
1 polymer ?
#
loop_
_entity_poly.entity_id
_entity_poly.type
_entity_poly.pdbx_seq_one_letter_code
_entity_poly.pdbx_strand_id
1 'polypeptide(L)'
;MRNLATLTLILALAPASLVYATDGDTRSKNLVEVAIEAGTFKSLAAALDAAGLVKTLQSEGPFTVFAPTDAAFAKLPAGTLESLLKPANKQQLIAILRTHVVAGRVDATSALTRKILDSLQGEPLTVRLSGGVLTVNGLRVSSNDIQTKNGVIHVIDSVLLATATPSPVQAVFDLLELAIERGAPLFNDGQSGACADIYEIAVRSIVDRPQELPKWLVSDLRRALKDIRSSNDRSEDAWTLRRAIDRVMLRLAREELNASRTAKPARESAKVEKIVFDFEDSDHDWIIVNDDVMGGISKASTQLSGNGTKVFQGALSLERNGGFATTRSRARDLELAGYTGLVMRVRGDGRTYGISGLPSSRRGELNIWQNKFTTTAGEWAEIQVPFDSLTRNVMGRRLPRSDALPQERLRSIAFSIADKDESPFRLEVDWIKAYK
;
A
#
# COMPACT_ATOMS: atom_id res chain seq x y z
N MET A 1 18.04 5.63 -70.19
CA MET A 1 17.98 4.94 -68.88
C MET A 1 17.71 5.99 -67.82
N ARG A 2 16.50 5.97 -67.25
CA ARG A 2 16.00 6.88 -66.21
C ARG A 2 16.39 6.32 -64.86
N ASN A 3 17.04 7.10 -63.99
CA ASN A 3 17.12 6.79 -62.56
C ASN A 3 16.44 7.92 -61.78
N LEU A 4 15.21 7.68 -61.35
CA LEU A 4 14.55 8.43 -60.29
C LEU A 4 15.07 7.89 -58.95
N ALA A 5 15.69 8.75 -58.14
CA ALA A 5 15.94 8.48 -56.73
C ALA A 5 14.79 9.09 -55.92
N THR A 6 13.97 8.21 -55.32
CA THR A 6 12.85 8.53 -54.46
C THR A 6 13.39 9.07 -53.12
N LEU A 7 13.11 10.34 -52.81
CA LEU A 7 13.47 10.96 -51.54
C LEU A 7 12.32 10.71 -50.53
N THR A 8 12.53 9.79 -49.59
CA THR A 8 11.55 9.50 -48.53
C THR A 8 11.67 10.56 -47.43
N LEU A 9 10.67 11.43 -47.33
CA LEU A 9 10.54 12.44 -46.27
C LEU A 9 10.16 11.74 -44.95
N ILE A 10 11.11 11.61 -44.02
CA ILE A 10 10.83 11.17 -42.65
C ILE A 10 10.27 12.37 -41.89
N LEU A 11 8.96 12.36 -41.64
CA LEU A 11 8.29 13.32 -40.77
C LEU A 11 8.66 12.99 -39.31
N ALA A 12 9.67 13.69 -38.77
CA ALA A 12 9.99 13.63 -37.35
C ALA A 12 8.89 14.35 -36.56
N LEU A 13 7.98 13.57 -35.97
CA LEU A 13 6.99 14.07 -35.01
C LEU A 13 7.73 14.40 -33.70
N ALA A 14 8.12 15.67 -33.53
CA ALA A 14 8.59 16.16 -32.24
C ALA A 14 7.43 16.10 -31.23
N PRO A 15 7.63 15.64 -29.99
CA PRO A 15 6.62 15.77 -28.95
C PRO A 15 6.41 17.26 -28.68
N ALA A 16 5.19 17.75 -28.89
CA ALA A 16 4.77 19.07 -28.48
C ALA A 16 4.91 19.15 -26.95
N SER A 17 5.99 19.78 -26.49
CA SER A 17 6.09 20.18 -25.09
C SER A 17 5.07 21.29 -24.88
N LEU A 18 4.07 21.05 -24.03
CA LEU A 18 3.09 22.04 -23.64
C LEU A 18 3.83 23.13 -22.84
N VAL A 19 4.19 24.21 -23.52
CA VAL A 19 4.74 25.42 -22.89
C VAL A 19 3.58 26.09 -22.15
N TYR A 20 3.52 25.93 -20.83
CA TYR A 20 2.72 26.83 -20.00
C TYR A 20 3.35 28.21 -20.12
N ALA A 21 2.61 29.14 -20.71
CA ALA A 21 3.03 30.54 -20.81
C ALA A 21 3.36 31.09 -19.42
N THR A 22 4.49 31.77 -19.36
CA THR A 22 5.16 32.29 -18.17
C THR A 22 4.32 33.30 -17.38
N ASP A 23 4.02 32.96 -16.12
CA ASP A 23 4.12 33.74 -14.86
C ASP A 23 3.47 35.14 -14.70
N GLY A 24 2.79 35.70 -15.73
CA GLY A 24 2.23 37.05 -15.67
C GLY A 24 0.72 37.16 -15.35
N ASP A 25 -0.10 36.25 -15.87
CA ASP A 25 -1.57 36.44 -15.95
C ASP A 25 -2.39 35.66 -14.89
N THR A 26 -1.79 34.68 -14.19
CA THR A 26 -2.54 33.87 -13.21
C THR A 26 -2.74 34.56 -11.86
N ARG A 27 -1.89 35.54 -11.51
CA ARG A 27 -1.97 36.27 -10.22
C ARG A 27 -3.14 37.26 -10.14
N SER A 28 -3.70 37.68 -11.28
CA SER A 28 -4.85 38.59 -11.35
C SER A 28 -6.21 37.87 -11.25
N LYS A 29 -6.23 36.55 -11.53
CA LYS A 29 -7.41 35.70 -11.61
C LYS A 29 -7.61 34.85 -10.36
N ASN A 30 -8.87 34.51 -10.04
CA ASN A 30 -9.16 33.65 -8.89
C ASN A 30 -8.84 32.17 -9.19
N LEU A 31 -8.77 31.36 -8.15
CA LEU A 31 -8.42 29.94 -8.25
C LEU A 31 -9.32 29.15 -9.22
N VAL A 32 -10.61 29.46 -9.23
CA VAL A 32 -11.60 28.78 -10.08
C VAL A 32 -11.43 29.19 -11.55
N GLU A 33 -11.18 30.47 -11.82
CA GLU A 33 -10.90 31.00 -13.17
C GLU A 33 -9.65 30.36 -13.78
N VAL A 34 -8.56 30.28 -13.00
CA VAL A 34 -7.30 29.64 -13.45
C VAL A 34 -7.53 28.15 -13.75
N ALA A 35 -8.32 27.46 -12.94
CA ALA A 35 -8.66 26.05 -13.19
C ALA A 35 -9.54 25.86 -14.44
N ILE A 36 -10.48 26.77 -14.71
CA ILE A 36 -11.34 26.72 -15.90
C ILE A 36 -10.53 27.01 -17.17
N GLU A 37 -9.67 28.03 -17.16
CA GLU A 37 -8.84 28.42 -18.30
C GLU A 37 -7.81 27.35 -18.69
N ALA A 38 -7.29 26.60 -17.71
CA ALA A 38 -6.33 25.52 -17.97
C ALA A 38 -6.93 24.35 -18.78
N GLY A 39 -8.25 24.22 -18.85
CA GLY A 39 -8.95 23.26 -19.71
C GLY A 39 -8.84 21.78 -19.30
N THR A 40 -7.99 21.45 -18.31
CA THR A 40 -7.69 20.09 -17.81
C THR A 40 -8.35 19.77 -16.47
N PHE A 41 -9.24 20.63 -15.97
CA PHE A 41 -9.92 20.50 -14.67
C PHE A 41 -11.46 20.50 -14.80
N LYS A 42 -11.99 20.03 -15.94
CA LYS A 42 -13.44 20.03 -16.21
C LYS A 42 -14.21 19.16 -15.22
N SER A 43 -13.69 17.98 -14.88
CA SER A 43 -14.28 17.07 -13.90
C SER A 43 -14.26 17.67 -12.49
N LEU A 44 -13.18 18.36 -12.12
CA LEU A 44 -13.08 19.07 -10.84
C LEU A 44 -14.08 20.23 -10.75
N ALA A 45 -14.21 21.02 -11.82
CA ALA A 45 -15.17 22.13 -11.88
C ALA A 45 -16.62 21.63 -11.74
N ALA A 46 -16.99 20.55 -12.46
CA ALA A 46 -18.29 19.93 -12.34
C ALA A 46 -18.56 19.38 -10.92
N ALA A 47 -17.55 18.78 -10.29
CA ALA A 47 -17.63 18.28 -8.92
C ALA A 47 -17.81 19.41 -7.90
N LEU A 48 -17.09 20.52 -8.05
CA LEU A 48 -17.21 21.71 -7.19
C LEU A 48 -18.58 22.38 -7.32
N ASP A 49 -19.14 22.43 -8.53
CA ASP A 49 -20.47 22.96 -8.79
C ASP A 49 -21.55 22.08 -8.14
N ALA A 50 -21.48 20.76 -8.36
CA ALA A 50 -22.38 19.79 -7.72
C ALA A 50 -22.31 19.82 -6.19
N ALA A 51 -21.12 20.06 -5.63
CA ALA A 51 -20.89 20.18 -4.19
C ALA A 51 -21.27 21.55 -3.61
N GLY A 52 -21.45 22.57 -4.45
CA GLY A 52 -21.72 23.95 -4.02
C GLY A 52 -20.52 24.65 -3.37
N LEU A 53 -19.30 24.22 -3.66
CA LEU A 53 -18.06 24.75 -3.06
C LEU A 53 -17.42 25.88 -3.87
N VAL A 54 -17.95 26.18 -5.07
CA VAL A 54 -17.45 27.25 -5.97
C VAL A 54 -17.38 28.60 -5.25
N LYS A 55 -18.45 28.99 -4.55
CA LYS A 55 -18.50 30.27 -3.82
C LYS A 55 -17.47 30.35 -2.69
N THR A 56 -17.21 29.23 -2.01
CA THR A 56 -16.21 29.15 -0.94
C THR A 56 -14.79 29.36 -1.51
N LEU A 57 -14.47 28.71 -2.62
CA LEU A 57 -13.16 28.82 -3.28
C LEU A 57 -12.97 30.13 -4.08
N GLN A 58 -14.05 30.90 -4.29
CA GLN A 58 -14.00 32.26 -4.85
C GLN A 58 -13.87 33.34 -3.78
N SER A 59 -14.00 33.00 -2.49
CA SER A 59 -13.86 33.96 -1.39
C SER A 59 -12.44 34.51 -1.25
N GLU A 60 -12.27 35.61 -0.50
CA GLU A 60 -11.00 36.36 -0.41
C GLU A 60 -9.86 35.62 0.28
N GLY A 61 -10.17 34.58 1.07
CA GLY A 61 -9.17 33.88 1.87
C GLY A 61 -8.09 33.22 1.00
N PRO A 62 -6.83 33.16 1.44
CA PRO A 62 -5.84 32.37 0.75
C PRO A 62 -6.17 30.88 0.93
N PHE A 63 -6.38 30.16 -0.16
CA PHE A 63 -6.55 28.70 -0.17
C PHE A 63 -5.40 28.03 -0.91
N THR A 64 -5.01 26.85 -0.44
CA THR A 64 -4.14 25.97 -1.20
C THR A 64 -4.96 24.79 -1.69
N VAL A 65 -5.03 24.58 -3.00
CA VAL A 65 -5.84 23.51 -3.59
C VAL A 65 -4.92 22.51 -4.28
N PHE A 66 -5.02 21.26 -3.85
CA PHE A 66 -4.46 20.12 -4.58
C PHE A 66 -5.45 19.72 -5.67
N ALA A 67 -5.24 20.18 -6.91
CA ALA A 67 -6.20 20.05 -7.99
C ALA A 67 -5.94 18.77 -8.83
N PRO A 68 -6.82 17.74 -8.76
CA PRO A 68 -6.72 16.59 -9.63
C PRO A 68 -7.11 16.94 -11.06
N THR A 69 -6.30 16.50 -12.03
CA THR A 69 -6.61 16.65 -13.47
C THR A 69 -7.77 15.76 -13.89
N ASP A 70 -8.34 16.01 -15.07
CA ASP A 70 -9.35 15.11 -15.67
C ASP A 70 -8.81 13.68 -15.84
N ALA A 71 -7.50 13.53 -16.12
CA ALA A 71 -6.82 12.24 -16.15
C ALA A 71 -6.75 11.56 -14.78
N ALA A 72 -6.64 12.34 -13.68
CA ALA A 72 -6.70 11.82 -12.33
C ALA A 72 -8.10 11.28 -11.97
N PHE A 73 -9.16 11.94 -12.46
CA PHE A 73 -10.53 11.43 -12.32
C PHE A 73 -10.78 10.18 -13.18
N ALA A 74 -10.19 10.11 -14.38
CA ALA A 74 -10.29 8.93 -15.25
C ALA A 74 -9.61 7.68 -14.65
N LYS A 75 -8.66 7.85 -13.72
CA LYS A 75 -8.06 6.74 -12.97
C LYS A 75 -8.95 6.18 -11.85
N LEU A 76 -10.06 6.85 -11.51
CA LEU A 76 -11.00 6.30 -10.55
C LEU A 76 -11.68 5.06 -11.15
N PRO A 77 -12.03 4.05 -10.33
CA PRO A 77 -12.78 2.90 -10.82
C PRO A 77 -14.07 3.33 -11.53
N ALA A 78 -14.40 2.67 -12.64
CA ALA A 78 -15.59 2.98 -13.44
C ALA A 78 -16.85 3.05 -12.56
N GLY A 79 -17.63 4.13 -12.72
CA GLY A 79 -18.83 4.40 -11.91
C GLY A 79 -18.57 5.09 -10.56
N THR A 80 -17.32 5.26 -10.11
CA THR A 80 -17.01 5.98 -8.86
C THR A 80 -17.38 7.45 -8.94
N LEU A 81 -16.94 8.14 -10.00
CA LEU A 81 -17.28 9.55 -10.21
C LEU A 81 -18.78 9.75 -10.41
N GLU A 82 -19.42 8.91 -11.22
CA GLU A 82 -20.87 8.94 -11.44
C GLU A 82 -21.65 8.70 -10.14
N SER A 83 -21.17 7.81 -9.28
CA SER A 83 -21.74 7.58 -7.96
C SER A 83 -21.57 8.81 -7.06
N LEU A 84 -20.38 9.42 -7.03
CA LEU A 84 -20.11 10.61 -6.21
C LEU A 84 -20.90 11.84 -6.65
N LEU A 85 -21.22 11.96 -7.95
CA LEU A 85 -22.04 13.04 -8.49
C LEU A 85 -23.55 12.87 -8.24
N LYS A 86 -24.01 11.72 -7.73
CA LYS A 86 -25.42 11.53 -7.38
C LYS A 86 -25.79 12.42 -6.19
N PRO A 87 -27.00 13.01 -6.17
CA PRO A 87 -27.47 13.82 -5.04
C PRO A 87 -27.38 13.09 -3.68
N ALA A 88 -27.58 11.77 -3.67
CA ALA A 88 -27.45 10.93 -2.49
C ALA A 88 -26.05 10.91 -1.87
N ASN A 89 -25.00 11.14 -2.67
CA ASN A 89 -23.60 11.08 -2.24
C ASN A 89 -22.96 12.48 -2.15
N LYS A 90 -23.77 13.54 -2.23
CA LYS A 90 -23.29 14.94 -2.20
C LYS A 90 -22.44 15.26 -0.97
N GLN A 91 -22.79 14.73 0.21
CA GLN A 91 -22.00 14.93 1.43
C GLN A 91 -20.61 14.27 1.34
N GLN A 92 -20.53 13.08 0.75
CA GLN A 92 -19.27 12.38 0.51
C GLN A 92 -18.42 13.14 -0.51
N LEU A 93 -19.04 13.68 -1.57
CA LEU A 93 -18.37 14.51 -2.55
C LEU A 93 -17.81 15.80 -1.91
N ILE A 94 -18.59 16.46 -1.04
CA ILE A 94 -18.12 17.63 -0.28
C ILE A 94 -16.91 17.27 0.59
N ALA A 95 -16.95 16.14 1.29
CA ALA A 95 -15.85 15.69 2.14
C ALA A 95 -14.56 15.47 1.33
N ILE A 96 -14.65 14.75 0.21
CA ILE A 96 -13.52 14.52 -0.71
C ILE A 96 -12.96 15.84 -1.22
N LEU A 97 -13.81 16.76 -1.67
CA LEU A 97 -13.35 18.05 -2.18
C LEU A 97 -12.71 18.91 -1.08
N ARG A 98 -13.20 18.85 0.16
CA ARG A 98 -12.59 19.53 1.31
C ARG A 98 -11.23 18.94 1.69
N THR A 99 -10.99 17.64 1.48
CA THR A 99 -9.68 17.02 1.67
C THR A 99 -8.62 17.58 0.70
N HIS A 100 -9.03 18.04 -0.49
CA HIS A 100 -8.13 18.65 -1.46
C HIS A 100 -7.79 20.12 -1.16
N VAL A 101 -8.44 20.74 -0.17
CA VAL A 101 -8.29 22.16 0.12
C VAL A 101 -7.64 22.32 1.49
N VAL A 102 -6.63 23.16 1.56
CA VAL A 102 -5.96 23.58 2.81
C VAL A 102 -6.19 25.06 3.00
N ALA A 103 -6.50 25.47 4.23
CA ALA A 103 -6.60 26.88 4.58
C ALA A 103 -5.21 27.52 4.62
N GLY A 104 -5.07 28.69 4.01
CA GLY A 104 -3.81 29.43 3.94
C GLY A 104 -3.09 29.25 2.60
N ARG A 105 -2.12 30.13 2.36
CA ARG A 105 -1.23 30.08 1.20
C ARG A 105 -0.01 29.23 1.56
N VAL A 106 0.09 28.05 0.96
CA VAL A 106 1.15 27.08 1.22
C VAL A 106 1.81 26.70 -0.11
N ASP A 107 2.97 27.29 -0.36
CA ASP A 107 3.84 26.87 -1.47
C ASP A 107 4.53 25.52 -1.16
N ALA A 108 5.17 24.93 -2.17
CA ALA A 108 5.85 23.65 -2.07
C ALA A 108 6.92 23.64 -0.95
N THR A 109 7.65 24.74 -0.79
CA THR A 109 8.71 24.90 0.23
C THR A 109 8.13 24.89 1.64
N SER A 110 7.06 25.64 1.85
CA SER A 110 6.32 25.73 3.11
C SER A 110 5.64 24.40 3.43
N ALA A 111 5.09 23.73 2.43
CA ALA A 111 4.47 22.41 2.56
C ALA A 111 5.50 21.36 3.04
N LEU A 112 6.70 21.37 2.47
CA LEU A 112 7.79 20.47 2.86
C LEU A 112 8.37 20.77 4.25
N THR A 113 8.38 22.04 4.64
CA THR A 113 8.81 22.46 5.98
C THR A 113 7.83 21.97 7.04
N ARG A 114 6.52 22.10 6.77
CA ARG A 114 5.46 21.68 7.69
C ARG A 114 5.29 20.16 7.75
N LYS A 115 5.55 19.44 6.65
CA LYS A 115 5.41 17.98 6.46
C LYS A 115 3.99 17.42 6.64
N ILE A 116 3.14 18.10 7.39
CA ILE A 116 1.73 17.78 7.62
C ILE A 116 0.94 19.07 7.42
N LEU A 117 -0.12 19.01 6.62
CA LEU A 117 -1.05 20.12 6.38
C LEU A 117 -2.46 19.70 6.77
N ASP A 118 -3.19 20.54 7.47
CA ASP A 118 -4.58 20.26 7.82
C ASP A 118 -5.51 20.64 6.66
N SER A 119 -6.22 19.65 6.12
CA SER A 119 -7.24 19.92 5.10
C SER A 119 -8.49 20.60 5.70
N LEU A 120 -9.33 21.21 4.87
CA LEU A 120 -10.62 21.78 5.28
C LEU A 120 -11.62 20.71 5.74
N GLN A 121 -11.32 19.44 5.48
CA GLN A 121 -12.06 18.30 6.02
C GLN A 121 -11.61 17.94 7.45
N GLY A 122 -10.44 18.41 7.88
CA GLY A 122 -9.82 18.10 9.17
C GLY A 122 -8.86 16.91 9.15
N GLU A 123 -8.67 16.28 7.99
CA GLU A 123 -7.71 15.18 7.81
C GLU A 123 -6.31 15.73 7.52
N PRO A 124 -5.24 15.15 8.13
CA PRO A 124 -3.87 15.56 7.87
C PRO A 124 -3.38 15.05 6.51
N LEU A 125 -2.81 15.96 5.72
CA LEU A 125 -2.13 15.68 4.47
C LEU A 125 -0.62 15.63 4.71
N THR A 126 -0.02 14.46 4.53
CA THR A 126 1.42 14.26 4.66
C THR A 126 2.13 14.68 3.39
N VAL A 127 3.00 15.68 3.47
CA VAL A 127 3.78 16.21 2.34
C VAL A 127 5.24 15.79 2.44
N ARG A 128 5.81 15.24 1.35
CA ARG A 128 7.22 14.78 1.30
C ARG A 128 7.85 15.03 -0.07
N LEU A 129 9.17 14.95 -0.13
CA LEU A 129 9.92 14.79 -1.38
C LEU A 129 10.24 13.31 -1.57
N SER A 130 9.82 12.72 -2.68
CA SER A 130 10.20 11.37 -3.09
C SER A 130 10.90 11.43 -4.45
N GLY A 131 12.17 11.04 -4.52
CA GLY A 131 12.94 11.09 -5.77
C GLY A 131 13.07 12.49 -6.38
N GLY A 132 13.06 13.55 -5.57
CA GLY A 132 13.10 14.94 -6.04
C GLY A 132 11.74 15.51 -6.46
N VAL A 133 10.65 14.74 -6.31
CA VAL A 133 9.30 15.14 -6.68
C VAL A 133 8.43 15.31 -5.43
N LEU A 134 7.68 16.41 -5.37
CA LEU A 134 6.75 16.69 -4.28
C LEU A 134 5.60 15.67 -4.28
N THR A 135 5.29 15.11 -3.11
CA THR A 135 4.17 14.19 -2.93
C THR A 135 3.28 14.63 -1.77
N VAL A 136 1.98 14.37 -1.89
CA VAL A 136 0.96 14.61 -0.86
C VAL A 136 0.21 13.30 -0.61
N ASN A 137 0.20 12.80 0.63
CA ASN A 137 -0.26 11.46 1.01
C ASN A 137 0.31 10.33 0.11
N GLY A 138 1.56 10.51 -0.37
CA GLY A 138 2.21 9.57 -1.28
C GLY A 138 1.80 9.70 -2.76
N LEU A 139 0.85 10.57 -3.09
CA LEU A 139 0.46 10.89 -4.46
C LEU A 139 1.38 11.97 -5.05
N ARG A 140 1.73 11.82 -6.32
CA ARG A 140 2.61 12.75 -7.04
C ARG A 140 1.90 14.08 -7.31
N VAL A 141 2.60 15.19 -7.00
CA VAL A 141 2.26 16.53 -7.47
C VAL A 141 2.98 16.74 -8.81
N SER A 142 2.23 16.86 -9.91
CA SER A 142 2.76 16.99 -11.27
C SER A 142 3.17 18.41 -11.64
N SER A 143 2.49 19.41 -11.07
CA SER A 143 2.87 20.82 -11.17
C SER A 143 2.58 21.49 -9.83
N ASN A 144 3.44 22.37 -9.36
CA ASN A 144 3.31 23.03 -8.06
C ASN A 144 3.42 24.54 -8.19
N ASP A 145 3.05 25.24 -7.11
CA ASP A 145 3.25 26.69 -6.94
C ASP A 145 2.57 27.58 -8.00
N ILE A 146 1.45 27.12 -8.58
CA ILE A 146 0.64 27.95 -9.48
C ILE A 146 -0.05 29.02 -8.63
N GLN A 147 0.48 30.25 -8.70
CA GLN A 147 -0.02 31.39 -7.93
C GLN A 147 -1.32 31.93 -8.51
N THR A 148 -2.32 32.10 -7.66
CA THR A 148 -3.61 32.73 -7.99
C THR A 148 -3.91 33.88 -7.03
N LYS A 149 -4.87 34.74 -7.38
CA LYS A 149 -5.23 35.92 -6.58
C LYS A 149 -5.55 35.56 -5.12
N ASN A 150 -6.35 34.50 -4.92
CA ASN A 150 -6.81 34.04 -3.63
C ASN A 150 -6.21 32.69 -3.21
N GLY A 151 -5.06 32.29 -3.75
CA GLY A 151 -4.48 31.00 -3.37
C GLY A 151 -3.25 30.52 -4.11
N VAL A 152 -2.99 29.21 -3.96
CA VAL A 152 -1.99 28.43 -4.69
C VAL A 152 -2.64 27.13 -5.15
N ILE A 153 -2.35 26.71 -6.39
CA ILE A 153 -2.77 25.41 -6.92
C ILE A 153 -1.54 24.50 -7.03
N HIS A 154 -1.68 23.28 -6.51
CA HIS A 154 -0.77 22.15 -6.74
C HIS A 154 -1.51 21.09 -7.55
N VAL A 155 -1.09 20.82 -8.77
CA VAL A 155 -1.71 19.83 -9.65
C VAL A 155 -1.30 18.43 -9.22
N ILE A 156 -2.27 17.53 -9.05
CA ILE A 156 -2.05 16.14 -8.65
C ILE A 156 -2.56 15.17 -9.73
N ASP A 157 -1.90 14.01 -9.84
CA ASP A 157 -2.21 13.00 -10.87
C ASP A 157 -3.22 11.94 -10.41
N SER A 158 -3.74 12.06 -9.18
CA SER A 158 -4.69 11.15 -8.55
C SER A 158 -5.59 11.93 -7.59
N VAL A 159 -6.83 11.50 -7.41
CA VAL A 159 -7.79 12.13 -6.48
C VAL A 159 -7.47 11.74 -5.03
N LEU A 160 -7.37 12.72 -4.13
CA LEU A 160 -7.32 12.52 -2.67
C LEU A 160 -8.70 12.08 -2.18
N LEU A 161 -8.89 10.77 -2.05
CA LEU A 161 -10.07 10.25 -1.39
C LEU A 161 -9.91 10.50 0.12
N ALA A 162 -10.89 11.19 0.72
CA ALA A 162 -10.99 11.34 2.17
C ALA A 162 -10.82 9.95 2.80
N THR A 163 -9.84 9.79 3.68
CA THR A 163 -9.78 8.56 4.47
C THR A 163 -10.98 8.65 5.39
N ALA A 164 -12.05 7.93 5.06
CA ALA A 164 -13.23 7.78 5.92
C ALA A 164 -12.76 7.77 7.38
N THR A 165 -13.37 8.61 8.23
CA THR A 165 -13.13 8.63 9.69
C THR A 165 -12.73 7.23 10.12
N PRO A 166 -11.48 7.01 10.61
CA PRO A 166 -11.00 5.66 10.85
C PRO A 166 -12.07 4.99 11.68
N SER A 167 -12.58 3.85 11.19
CA SER A 167 -13.62 3.13 11.89
C SER A 167 -13.19 2.96 13.34
N PRO A 168 -14.12 2.89 14.32
CA PRO A 168 -13.74 2.65 15.72
C PRO A 168 -12.76 1.49 15.89
N VAL A 169 -12.84 0.49 15.00
CA VAL A 169 -11.91 -0.62 14.87
C VAL A 169 -10.53 -0.21 14.35
N GLN A 170 -10.44 0.60 13.29
CA GLN A 170 -9.18 1.12 12.77
C GLN A 170 -8.47 2.04 13.79
N ALA A 171 -9.22 2.89 14.49
CA ALA A 171 -8.67 3.74 15.55
C ALA A 171 -8.06 2.92 16.70
N VAL A 172 -8.67 1.76 17.02
CA VAL A 172 -8.10 0.80 17.96
C VAL A 172 -6.84 0.15 17.41
N PHE A 173 -6.82 -0.24 16.14
CA PHE A 173 -5.65 -0.82 15.48
C PHE A 173 -4.46 0.13 15.53
N ASP A 174 -4.65 1.40 15.15
CA ASP A 174 -3.61 2.42 15.12
C ASP A 174 -3.06 2.72 16.52
N LEU A 175 -3.93 2.79 17.53
CA LEU A 175 -3.53 3.01 18.92
C LEU A 175 -2.69 1.84 19.47
N LEU A 176 -3.09 0.60 19.14
CA LEU A 176 -2.37 -0.59 19.56
C LEU A 176 -1.02 -0.74 18.86
N GLU A 177 -0.96 -0.41 17.57
CA GLU A 177 0.29 -0.39 16.79
C GLU A 177 1.25 0.67 17.36
N LEU A 178 0.77 1.89 17.62
CA LEU A 178 1.55 2.94 18.25
C LEU A 178 2.06 2.53 19.63
N ALA A 179 1.23 1.85 20.44
CA ALA A 179 1.65 1.34 21.73
C ALA A 179 2.80 0.34 21.58
N ILE A 180 2.72 -0.60 20.63
CA ILE A 180 3.78 -1.55 20.30
C ILE A 180 5.07 -0.83 19.89
N GLU A 181 4.98 0.13 18.97
CA GLU A 181 6.13 0.90 18.47
C GLU A 181 6.87 1.64 19.58
N ARG A 182 6.15 2.14 20.58
CA ARG A 182 6.73 2.90 21.70
C ARG A 182 7.18 2.01 22.86
N GLY A 183 6.42 0.94 23.16
CA GLY A 183 6.69 0.05 24.29
C GLY A 183 7.78 -1.00 24.01
N ALA A 184 7.80 -1.58 22.82
CA ALA A 184 8.74 -2.67 22.52
C ALA A 184 10.23 -2.27 22.62
N PRO A 185 10.66 -1.07 22.13
CA PRO A 185 12.04 -0.62 22.33
C PRO A 185 12.40 -0.48 23.82
N LEU A 186 11.48 0.07 24.64
CA LEU A 186 11.71 0.24 26.07
C LEU A 186 11.89 -1.11 26.79
N PHE A 187 11.12 -2.11 26.40
CA PHE A 187 11.31 -3.47 26.93
C PHE A 187 12.70 -4.02 26.60
N ASN A 188 13.14 -3.85 25.35
CA ASN A 188 14.44 -4.32 24.89
C ASN A 188 15.62 -3.58 25.57
N ASP A 189 15.40 -2.33 25.96
CA ASP A 189 16.35 -1.52 26.73
C ASP A 189 16.32 -1.84 28.25
N GLY A 190 15.62 -2.91 28.66
CA GLY A 190 15.49 -3.32 30.06
C GLY A 190 14.48 -2.51 30.87
N GLN A 191 13.77 -1.57 30.25
CA GLN A 191 12.74 -0.74 30.87
C GLN A 191 11.37 -1.40 30.77
N SER A 192 11.25 -2.63 31.27
CA SER A 192 10.02 -3.42 31.17
C SER A 192 8.82 -2.75 31.87
N GLY A 193 9.07 -2.02 32.97
CA GLY A 193 8.05 -1.21 33.65
C GLY A 193 7.43 -0.13 32.76
N ALA A 194 8.24 0.62 32.02
CA ALA A 194 7.77 1.67 31.12
C ALA A 194 7.04 1.10 29.90
N CYS A 195 7.47 -0.07 29.42
CA CYS A 195 6.75 -0.82 28.38
C CYS A 195 5.36 -1.24 28.86
N ALA A 196 5.26 -1.84 30.05
CA ALA A 196 4.00 -2.24 30.65
C ALA A 196 3.04 -1.06 30.82
N ASP A 197 3.54 0.12 31.24
CA ASP A 197 2.72 1.33 31.35
C ASP A 197 2.14 1.79 30.02
N ILE A 198 2.94 1.81 28.95
CA ILE A 198 2.48 2.21 27.61
C ILE A 198 1.40 1.26 27.11
N TYR A 199 1.61 -0.04 27.27
CA TYR A 199 0.62 -1.04 26.88
C TYR A 199 -0.65 -0.93 27.73
N GLU A 200 -0.52 -0.72 29.03
CA GLU A 200 -1.66 -0.59 29.94
C GLU A 200 -2.48 0.67 29.61
N ILE A 201 -1.85 1.81 29.38
CA ILE A 201 -2.51 3.07 28.99
C ILE A 201 -3.31 2.89 27.70
N ALA A 202 -2.70 2.27 26.68
CA ALA A 202 -3.38 2.01 25.41
C ALA A 202 -4.59 1.09 25.60
N VAL A 203 -4.42 -0.02 26.32
CA VAL A 203 -5.49 -0.99 26.58
C VAL A 203 -6.62 -0.38 27.40
N ARG A 204 -6.32 0.42 28.44
CA ARG A 204 -7.33 1.15 29.23
C ARG A 204 -8.11 2.15 28.39
N SER A 205 -7.41 2.93 27.56
CA SER A 205 -8.05 3.92 26.67
C SER A 205 -9.10 3.30 25.75
N ILE A 206 -8.88 2.05 25.33
CA ILE A 206 -9.82 1.27 24.50
C ILE A 206 -11.00 0.75 25.35
N VAL A 207 -10.70 0.17 26.51
CA VAL A 207 -11.69 -0.47 27.39
C VAL A 207 -12.65 0.54 28.04
N ASP A 208 -12.17 1.75 28.31
CA ASP A 208 -12.91 2.84 28.96
C ASP A 208 -13.86 3.55 27.97
N ARG A 209 -13.66 3.37 26.66
CA ARG A 209 -14.52 3.91 25.59
C ARG A 209 -15.03 2.80 24.66
N PRO A 210 -15.83 1.83 25.16
CA PRO A 210 -16.21 0.64 24.40
C PRO A 210 -17.30 0.88 23.34
N GLN A 211 -17.76 2.12 23.17
CA GLN A 211 -18.82 2.43 22.22
C GLN A 211 -18.36 2.05 20.81
N GLU A 212 -19.23 1.35 20.06
CA GLU A 212 -18.98 0.93 18.68
C GLU A 212 -17.83 -0.10 18.50
N LEU A 213 -17.31 -0.68 19.59
CA LEU A 213 -16.31 -1.76 19.53
C LEU A 213 -16.93 -3.17 19.66
N PRO A 214 -16.33 -4.20 19.02
CA PRO A 214 -16.77 -5.58 19.21
C PRO A 214 -16.69 -6.02 20.68
N LYS A 215 -17.76 -6.66 21.19
CA LYS A 215 -17.82 -7.15 22.59
C LYS A 215 -16.66 -8.09 22.94
N TRP A 216 -16.25 -8.92 21.99
CA TRP A 216 -15.13 -9.86 22.18
C TRP A 216 -13.81 -9.11 22.42
N LEU A 217 -13.58 -8.01 21.69
CA LEU A 217 -12.35 -7.21 21.77
C LEU A 217 -12.22 -6.59 23.15
N VAL A 218 -13.28 -5.91 23.58
CA VAL A 218 -13.33 -5.28 24.91
C VAL A 218 -13.19 -6.34 26.02
N SER A 219 -13.76 -7.54 25.84
CA SER A 219 -13.68 -8.62 26.83
C SER A 219 -12.27 -9.20 26.96
N ASP A 220 -11.57 -9.40 25.83
CA ASP A 220 -10.20 -9.92 25.83
C ASP A 220 -9.21 -8.93 26.44
N LEU A 221 -9.37 -7.63 26.15
CA LEU A 221 -8.56 -6.57 26.74
C LEU A 221 -8.84 -6.38 28.23
N ARG A 222 -10.11 -6.44 28.66
CA ARG A 222 -10.47 -6.42 30.10
C ARG A 222 -9.88 -7.59 30.87
N ARG A 223 -9.84 -8.78 30.27
CA ARG A 223 -9.22 -9.96 30.89
C ARG A 223 -7.73 -9.71 31.13
N ALA A 224 -7.02 -9.20 30.14
CA ALA A 224 -5.59 -8.87 30.28
C ALA A 224 -5.32 -7.82 31.38
N LEU A 225 -6.15 -6.78 31.48
CA LEU A 225 -6.06 -5.78 32.57
C LEU A 225 -6.32 -6.38 33.96
N LYS A 226 -7.12 -7.45 34.04
CA LYS A 226 -7.36 -8.16 35.30
C LYS A 226 -6.16 -9.03 35.66
N ASP A 227 -5.57 -9.71 34.69
CA ASP A 227 -4.46 -10.65 34.89
C ASP A 227 -3.19 -9.92 35.40
N ILE A 228 -2.91 -8.71 34.90
CA ILE A 228 -1.77 -7.90 35.37
C ILE A 228 -1.97 -7.33 36.78
N ARG A 229 -3.23 -7.14 37.24
CA ARG A 229 -3.50 -6.66 38.60
C ARG A 229 -3.15 -7.68 39.69
N SER A 230 -3.06 -8.95 39.31
CA SER A 230 -2.64 -10.04 40.19
C SER A 230 -1.14 -10.37 40.11
N SER A 231 -0.39 -9.67 39.27
CA SER A 231 1.04 -9.87 39.03
C SER A 231 1.86 -8.81 39.76
N ASN A 232 3.03 -9.21 40.30
CA ASN A 232 4.03 -8.31 40.88
C ASN A 232 5.24 -8.12 39.94
N ASP A 233 5.22 -8.73 38.75
CA ASP A 233 6.33 -8.65 37.79
C ASP A 233 5.92 -7.82 36.56
N ARG A 234 6.51 -6.63 36.46
CA ARG A 234 6.27 -5.69 35.37
C ARG A 234 6.69 -6.22 34.00
N SER A 235 7.64 -7.16 33.96
CA SER A 235 8.07 -7.81 32.72
C SER A 235 7.00 -8.80 32.25
N GLU A 236 6.41 -9.56 33.16
CA GLU A 236 5.26 -10.42 32.87
C GLU A 236 4.00 -9.62 32.53
N ASP A 237 3.81 -8.44 33.14
CA ASP A 237 2.70 -7.54 32.78
C ASP A 237 2.80 -7.08 31.33
N ALA A 238 3.99 -6.65 30.91
CA ALA A 238 4.26 -6.24 29.53
C ALA A 238 3.97 -7.38 28.54
N TRP A 239 4.42 -8.60 28.84
CA TRP A 239 4.14 -9.77 28.01
C TRP A 239 2.66 -10.16 27.99
N THR A 240 1.98 -10.08 29.13
CA THR A 240 0.55 -10.39 29.26
C THR A 240 -0.29 -9.43 28.41
N LEU A 241 -0.03 -8.13 28.52
CA LEU A 241 -0.66 -7.12 27.69
C LEU A 241 -0.31 -7.31 26.22
N ARG A 242 0.96 -7.56 25.88
CA ARG A 242 1.40 -7.76 24.50
C ARG A 242 0.67 -8.91 23.82
N ARG A 243 0.56 -10.06 24.50
CA ARG A 243 -0.18 -11.23 23.98
C ARG A 243 -1.66 -10.90 23.75
N ALA A 244 -2.26 -10.07 24.61
CA ALA A 244 -3.65 -9.65 24.43
C ALA A 244 -3.82 -8.72 23.23
N ILE A 245 -2.91 -7.76 23.06
CA ILE A 245 -2.86 -6.86 21.91
C ILE A 245 -2.71 -7.66 20.62
N ASP A 246 -1.75 -8.59 20.56
CA ASP A 246 -1.50 -9.41 19.36
C ASP A 246 -2.74 -10.24 18.99
N ARG A 247 -3.42 -10.86 19.96
CA ARG A 247 -4.67 -11.61 19.71
C ARG A 247 -5.77 -10.73 19.13
N VAL A 248 -5.94 -9.51 19.66
CA VAL A 248 -6.93 -8.55 19.17
C VAL A 248 -6.60 -8.13 17.74
N MET A 249 -5.34 -7.72 17.49
CA MET A 249 -4.87 -7.28 16.16
C MET A 249 -5.03 -8.38 15.11
N LEU A 250 -4.67 -9.63 15.44
CA LEU A 250 -4.82 -10.78 14.55
C LEU A 250 -6.29 -11.06 14.19
N ARG A 251 -7.19 -10.95 15.16
CA ARG A 251 -8.62 -11.19 14.94
C ARG A 251 -9.29 -10.05 14.18
N LEU A 252 -8.92 -8.80 14.45
CA LEU A 252 -9.37 -7.63 13.69
C LEU A 252 -8.95 -7.75 12.22
N ALA A 253 -7.67 -8.04 11.95
CA ALA A 253 -7.16 -8.24 10.60
C ALA A 253 -7.90 -9.36 9.84
N ARG A 254 -8.32 -10.41 10.55
CA ARG A 254 -9.14 -11.49 9.98
C ARG A 254 -10.57 -11.05 9.67
N GLU A 255 -11.18 -10.23 10.53
CA GLU A 255 -12.53 -9.69 10.32
C GLU A 255 -12.55 -8.69 9.15
N GLU A 256 -11.53 -7.83 9.00
CA GLU A 256 -11.36 -6.94 7.84
C GLU A 256 -11.17 -7.73 6.53
N LEU A 257 -10.30 -8.74 6.54
CA LEU A 257 -10.09 -9.62 5.40
C LEU A 257 -11.41 -10.30 4.97
N ASN A 258 -12.24 -10.71 5.93
CA ASN A 258 -13.55 -11.30 5.66
C ASN A 258 -14.57 -10.28 5.13
N ALA A 259 -14.55 -9.05 5.64
CA ALA A 259 -15.40 -7.96 5.14
C ALA A 259 -15.04 -7.59 3.68
N SER A 260 -13.75 -7.48 3.36
CA SER A 260 -13.27 -7.24 1.99
C SER A 260 -13.61 -8.37 1.02
N ARG A 261 -13.75 -9.62 1.48
CA ARG A 261 -14.18 -10.77 0.65
C ARG A 261 -15.66 -10.70 0.25
N THR A 262 -16.51 -9.99 1.00
CA THR A 262 -17.94 -9.82 0.68
C THR A 262 -18.23 -8.66 -0.29
N ALA A 263 -17.27 -7.74 -0.46
CA ALA A 263 -17.34 -6.67 -1.45
C ALA A 263 -16.82 -7.17 -2.81
N LYS A 264 -17.72 -7.63 -3.69
CA LYS A 264 -17.41 -8.11 -5.03
C LYS A 264 -16.76 -7.00 -5.89
N PRO A 265 -15.48 -7.09 -6.31
CA PRO A 265 -14.93 -6.17 -7.28
C PRO A 265 -15.40 -6.55 -8.69
N ALA A 266 -15.72 -5.55 -9.52
CA ALA A 266 -15.86 -5.75 -10.94
C ALA A 266 -14.51 -6.21 -11.52
N ARG A 267 -14.51 -7.41 -12.11
CA ARG A 267 -13.37 -7.95 -12.86
C ARG A 267 -13.23 -7.14 -14.14
N GLU A 268 -12.20 -6.30 -14.21
CA GLU A 268 -11.62 -5.92 -15.49
C GLU A 268 -10.26 -6.62 -15.60
N SER A 269 -10.19 -7.53 -16.56
CA SER A 269 -9.03 -8.38 -16.82
C SER A 269 -7.87 -7.54 -17.34
N ALA A 270 -6.83 -7.37 -16.51
CA ALA A 270 -5.54 -6.88 -16.97
C ALA A 270 -5.06 -7.73 -18.16
N LYS A 271 -4.66 -7.09 -19.27
CA LYS A 271 -4.09 -7.80 -20.42
C LYS A 271 -2.80 -8.47 -19.98
N VAL A 272 -2.83 -9.80 -19.91
CA VAL A 272 -1.68 -10.62 -19.53
C VAL A 272 -0.78 -10.81 -20.75
N GLU A 273 0.44 -10.26 -20.72
CA GLU A 273 1.27 -10.18 -21.92
C GLU A 273 2.51 -11.10 -21.90
N LYS A 274 2.97 -11.62 -20.75
CA LYS A 274 4.16 -12.50 -20.68
C LYS A 274 4.03 -13.62 -19.66
N ILE A 275 4.30 -14.85 -20.09
CA ILE A 275 4.51 -15.99 -19.20
C ILE A 275 5.92 -15.88 -18.59
N VAL A 276 5.98 -15.89 -17.26
CA VAL A 276 7.24 -15.90 -16.52
C VAL A 276 7.57 -17.34 -16.11
N PHE A 277 6.59 -18.09 -15.62
CA PHE A 277 6.68 -19.52 -15.34
C PHE A 277 5.35 -20.20 -15.71
N ASP A 278 5.40 -21.26 -16.50
CA ASP A 278 4.27 -22.14 -16.87
C ASP A 278 4.41 -23.55 -16.29
N PHE A 279 5.62 -23.96 -15.91
CA PHE A 279 5.92 -25.24 -15.27
C PHE A 279 5.59 -26.49 -16.12
N GLU A 280 5.20 -26.33 -17.39
CA GLU A 280 4.83 -27.41 -18.31
C GLU A 280 6.03 -28.17 -18.89
N ASP A 281 7.16 -27.49 -19.13
CA ASP A 281 8.36 -28.09 -19.74
C ASP A 281 9.61 -27.84 -18.90
N SER A 282 10.20 -28.91 -18.38
CA SER A 282 11.50 -28.99 -17.71
C SER A 282 11.72 -28.02 -16.52
N ASP A 283 11.95 -28.63 -15.36
CA ASP A 283 12.18 -28.01 -14.06
C ASP A 283 13.10 -26.79 -14.13
N HIS A 284 12.52 -25.60 -14.04
CA HIS A 284 13.26 -24.36 -13.83
C HIS A 284 13.71 -24.31 -12.38
N ASP A 285 14.64 -25.22 -12.03
CA ASP A 285 15.23 -25.50 -10.73
C ASP A 285 14.81 -24.55 -9.61
N TRP A 286 13.68 -24.89 -8.97
CA TRP A 286 13.32 -24.27 -7.71
C TRP A 286 14.08 -24.99 -6.62
N ILE A 287 14.78 -24.22 -5.80
CA ILE A 287 15.56 -24.73 -4.68
C ILE A 287 14.84 -24.39 -3.38
N ILE A 288 14.87 -25.33 -2.45
CA ILE A 288 14.45 -25.11 -1.09
C ILE A 288 15.57 -24.35 -0.36
N VAL A 289 15.18 -23.30 0.36
CA VAL A 289 16.02 -22.64 1.35
C VAL A 289 15.37 -22.95 2.69
N ASN A 290 15.90 -23.97 3.37
CA ASN A 290 15.40 -24.41 4.68
C ASN A 290 16.02 -23.59 5.81
N ASP A 291 15.33 -23.68 6.95
CA ASP A 291 15.49 -22.98 8.23
C ASP A 291 16.72 -23.46 9.02
N ASP A 292 17.89 -23.60 8.38
CA ASP A 292 19.11 -24.09 9.06
C ASP A 292 19.78 -22.98 9.89
N VAL A 293 19.29 -21.75 9.78
CA VAL A 293 19.81 -20.58 10.50
C VAL A 293 19.29 -20.63 11.95
N MET A 294 20.20 -20.57 12.93
CA MET A 294 19.92 -20.69 14.37
C MET A 294 19.40 -22.07 14.85
N GLY A 295 19.44 -23.10 14.00
CA GLY A 295 19.12 -24.48 14.39
C GLY A 295 17.65 -24.89 14.26
N GLY A 296 16.85 -24.14 13.52
CA GLY A 296 15.48 -24.49 13.17
C GLY A 296 15.37 -25.83 12.43
N ILE A 297 14.20 -26.47 12.52
CA ILE A 297 13.97 -27.82 11.99
C ILE A 297 12.75 -27.92 11.06
N SER A 298 12.27 -26.78 10.56
CA SER A 298 11.19 -26.72 9.56
C SER A 298 11.59 -27.52 8.31
N LYS A 299 10.67 -28.33 7.77
CA LYS A 299 10.94 -29.15 6.59
C LYS A 299 9.99 -28.79 5.46
N ALA A 300 10.54 -28.46 4.31
CA ALA A 300 9.77 -28.24 3.09
C ALA A 300 10.37 -28.96 1.89
N SER A 301 9.51 -29.26 0.92
CA SER A 301 9.88 -29.77 -0.39
C SER A 301 9.22 -28.94 -1.48
N THR A 302 9.86 -28.93 -2.65
CA THR A 302 9.27 -28.38 -3.87
C THR A 302 9.43 -29.36 -4.99
N GLN A 303 8.34 -29.62 -5.72
CA GLN A 303 8.31 -30.63 -6.78
C GLN A 303 7.31 -30.23 -7.86
N LEU A 304 7.53 -30.71 -9.08
CA LEU A 304 6.52 -30.62 -10.13
C LEU A 304 5.48 -31.73 -9.90
N SER A 305 4.21 -31.38 -9.97
CA SER A 305 3.09 -32.32 -9.93
C SER A 305 2.86 -32.91 -11.32
N GLY A 306 2.28 -34.12 -11.39
CA GLY A 306 2.04 -34.83 -12.66
C GLY A 306 1.07 -34.12 -13.62
N ASN A 307 0.43 -33.04 -13.19
CA ASN A 307 -0.45 -32.16 -13.96
C ASN A 307 0.23 -30.84 -14.38
N GLY A 308 1.56 -30.72 -14.28
CA GLY A 308 2.30 -29.54 -14.71
C GLY A 308 2.32 -28.37 -13.72
N THR A 309 1.88 -28.54 -12.47
CA THR A 309 1.89 -27.47 -11.46
C THR A 309 3.08 -27.59 -10.51
N LYS A 310 3.61 -26.46 -10.02
CA LYS A 310 4.66 -26.48 -8.99
C LYS A 310 4.04 -26.58 -7.60
N VAL A 311 4.45 -27.57 -6.81
CA VAL A 311 3.99 -27.78 -5.44
C VAL A 311 5.10 -27.36 -4.47
N PHE A 312 4.75 -26.54 -3.49
CA PHE A 312 5.56 -26.18 -2.33
C PHE A 312 4.82 -26.63 -1.07
N GLN A 313 5.38 -27.56 -0.32
CA GLN A 313 4.69 -28.19 0.81
C GLN A 313 5.66 -28.60 1.91
N GLY A 314 5.16 -28.79 3.12
CA GLY A 314 6.02 -29.12 4.25
C GLY A 314 5.31 -29.00 5.58
N ALA A 315 6.09 -28.91 6.65
CA ALA A 315 5.64 -28.58 8.00
C ALA A 315 6.64 -27.62 8.64
N LEU A 316 6.11 -26.60 9.31
CA LEU A 316 6.91 -25.68 10.11
C LEU A 316 7.15 -26.28 11.50
N SER A 317 8.27 -25.92 12.12
CA SER A 317 8.49 -26.18 13.55
C SER A 317 8.94 -24.91 14.23
N LEU A 318 8.33 -24.60 15.36
CA LEU A 318 8.71 -23.46 16.21
C LEU A 318 9.85 -23.80 17.17
N GLU A 319 10.27 -25.07 17.21
CA GLU A 319 11.43 -25.48 17.99
C GLU A 319 12.70 -24.79 17.49
N ARG A 320 13.62 -24.52 18.42
CA ARG A 320 14.95 -23.97 18.12
C ARG A 320 14.92 -22.66 17.33
N ASN A 321 13.94 -21.81 17.63
CA ASN A 321 13.74 -20.50 16.98
C ASN A 321 13.46 -20.58 15.47
N GLY A 322 12.97 -21.72 14.99
CA GLY A 322 12.54 -21.88 13.61
C GLY A 322 11.19 -21.25 13.30
N GLY A 323 10.57 -21.72 12.22
CA GLY A 323 9.18 -21.44 11.90
C GLY A 323 9.00 -20.73 10.56
N PHE A 324 9.92 -20.95 9.61
CA PHE A 324 9.71 -20.55 8.23
C PHE A 324 10.18 -21.61 7.25
N ALA A 325 9.64 -21.56 6.03
CA ALA A 325 10.12 -22.32 4.90
C ALA A 325 10.06 -21.46 3.65
N THR A 326 11.03 -21.62 2.75
CA THR A 326 11.08 -20.87 1.49
C THR A 326 11.47 -21.77 0.33
N THR A 327 10.80 -21.60 -0.80
CA THR A 327 11.23 -22.11 -2.10
C THR A 327 11.51 -20.94 -3.04
N ARG A 328 12.56 -21.02 -3.86
CA ARG A 328 12.92 -19.95 -4.80
C ARG A 328 13.35 -20.51 -6.15
N SER A 329 13.01 -19.82 -7.23
CA SER A 329 13.57 -20.12 -8.54
C SER A 329 15.08 -19.84 -8.55
N ARG A 330 15.86 -20.63 -9.28
CA ARG A 330 17.24 -20.26 -9.62
C ARG A 330 17.26 -18.91 -10.36
N ALA A 331 18.38 -18.20 -10.19
CA ALA A 331 18.57 -16.87 -10.75
C ALA A 331 18.66 -16.95 -12.28
N ARG A 332 17.83 -16.17 -12.98
CA ARG A 332 17.85 -16.01 -14.44
C ARG A 332 17.41 -14.60 -14.84
N ASP A 333 17.52 -14.23 -16.11
CA ASP A 333 16.81 -13.04 -16.57
C ASP A 333 15.30 -13.31 -16.64
N LEU A 334 14.51 -12.44 -16.02
CA LEU A 334 13.05 -12.52 -16.07
C LEU A 334 12.46 -11.53 -17.08
N GLU A 335 13.28 -10.61 -17.62
CA GLU A 335 12.88 -9.64 -18.64
C GLU A 335 11.59 -8.87 -18.28
N LEU A 336 11.54 -8.38 -17.03
CA LEU A 336 10.35 -7.72 -16.47
C LEU A 336 10.36 -6.19 -16.61
N ALA A 337 11.33 -5.64 -17.34
CA ALA A 337 11.39 -4.20 -17.58
C ALA A 337 10.13 -3.71 -18.31
N GLY A 338 9.43 -2.74 -17.72
CA GLY A 338 8.22 -2.14 -18.30
C GLY A 338 6.91 -2.88 -17.96
N TYR A 339 6.96 -3.91 -17.12
CA TYR A 339 5.77 -4.53 -16.53
C TYR A 339 5.43 -3.84 -15.21
N THR A 340 4.16 -3.85 -14.78
CA THR A 340 3.72 -3.17 -13.54
C THR A 340 3.46 -4.15 -12.40
N GLY A 341 3.33 -5.45 -12.71
CA GLY A 341 3.22 -6.48 -11.68
C GLY A 341 3.24 -7.90 -12.22
N LEU A 342 3.06 -8.83 -11.29
CA LEU A 342 2.90 -10.25 -11.55
C LEU A 342 1.48 -10.68 -11.24
N VAL A 343 0.95 -11.60 -12.02
CA VAL A 343 -0.26 -12.35 -11.69
C VAL A 343 0.09 -13.82 -11.66
N MET A 344 -0.37 -14.53 -10.65
CA MET A 344 -0.14 -15.97 -10.52
C MET A 344 -1.45 -16.69 -10.25
N ARG A 345 -1.56 -17.93 -10.72
CA ARG A 345 -2.67 -18.80 -10.38
C ARG A 345 -2.21 -19.83 -9.36
N VAL A 346 -2.81 -19.80 -8.18
CA VAL A 346 -2.40 -20.62 -7.03
C VAL A 346 -3.58 -21.31 -6.38
N ARG A 347 -3.32 -22.45 -5.75
CA ARG A 347 -4.24 -23.18 -4.88
C ARG A 347 -3.51 -23.56 -3.61
N GLY A 348 -3.99 -23.07 -2.48
CA GLY A 348 -3.37 -23.33 -1.19
C GLY A 348 -4.30 -24.06 -0.23
N ASP A 349 -3.89 -24.05 1.02
CA ASP A 349 -4.47 -24.74 2.18
C ASP A 349 -5.22 -23.80 3.14
N GLY A 350 -5.41 -22.54 2.76
CA GLY A 350 -6.03 -21.53 3.62
C GLY A 350 -5.02 -20.65 4.36
N ARG A 351 -3.72 -20.92 4.21
CA ARG A 351 -2.67 -20.21 4.93
C ARG A 351 -2.17 -18.98 4.18
N THR A 352 -1.39 -18.17 4.89
CA THR A 352 -0.78 -16.95 4.35
C THR A 352 0.65 -17.21 3.92
N TYR A 353 0.91 -16.99 2.64
CA TYR A 353 2.21 -17.16 2.01
C TYR A 353 2.81 -15.79 1.69
N GLY A 354 4.13 -15.70 1.72
CA GLY A 354 4.89 -14.58 1.18
C GLY A 354 5.26 -14.84 -0.27
N ILE A 355 5.16 -13.83 -1.12
CA ILE A 355 5.84 -13.77 -2.41
C ILE A 355 6.99 -12.77 -2.30
N SER A 356 8.15 -13.15 -2.85
CA SER A 356 9.32 -12.29 -2.89
C SER A 356 9.95 -12.21 -4.28
N GLY A 357 10.37 -11.01 -4.65
CA GLY A 357 11.25 -10.74 -5.77
C GLY A 357 12.68 -10.47 -5.29
N LEU A 358 13.66 -11.15 -5.90
CA LEU A 358 15.07 -11.05 -5.53
C LEU A 358 15.87 -10.48 -6.72
N PRO A 359 16.28 -9.20 -6.65
CA PRO A 359 17.17 -8.63 -7.65
C PRO A 359 18.62 -9.10 -7.53
N SER A 360 19.33 -9.09 -8.64
CA SER A 360 20.80 -9.21 -8.66
C SER A 360 21.44 -8.14 -7.77
N SER A 361 22.33 -8.53 -6.86
CA SER A 361 23.08 -7.60 -5.99
C SER A 361 24.49 -7.38 -6.51
N ARG A 362 25.02 -6.16 -6.38
CA ARG A 362 26.39 -5.82 -6.81
C ARG A 362 27.46 -6.04 -5.72
N ARG A 363 27.07 -6.37 -4.48
CA ARG A 363 27.98 -6.45 -3.31
C ARG A 363 27.47 -7.37 -2.18
N GLY A 364 26.97 -8.57 -2.48
CA GLY A 364 26.54 -9.51 -1.42
C GLY A 364 25.33 -9.09 -0.57
N GLU A 365 24.72 -7.92 -0.84
CA GLU A 365 23.49 -7.49 -0.19
C GLU A 365 22.30 -8.38 -0.60
N LEU A 366 21.64 -9.00 0.36
CA LEU A 366 20.40 -9.76 0.16
C LEU A 366 19.21 -8.81 0.21
N ASN A 367 18.94 -8.16 -0.92
CA ASN A 367 17.79 -7.28 -1.06
C ASN A 367 16.57 -8.10 -1.51
N ILE A 368 15.53 -8.13 -0.69
CA ILE A 368 14.31 -8.92 -0.93
C ILE A 368 13.12 -7.98 -0.94
N TRP A 369 12.34 -7.97 -2.01
CA TRP A 369 11.08 -7.25 -2.08
C TRP A 369 9.96 -8.24 -1.87
N GLN A 370 9.19 -8.11 -0.80
CA GLN A 370 8.18 -9.09 -0.44
C GLN A 370 6.82 -8.46 -0.17
N ASN A 371 5.78 -9.26 -0.40
CA ASN A 371 4.41 -9.02 0.02
C ASN A 371 3.79 -10.38 0.43
N LYS A 372 2.63 -10.36 1.06
CA LYS A 372 1.91 -11.56 1.52
C LYS A 372 0.59 -11.71 0.79
N PHE A 373 0.14 -12.95 0.63
CA PHE A 373 -1.18 -13.29 0.12
C PHE A 373 -1.73 -14.48 0.89
N THR A 374 -3.06 -14.53 1.04
CA THR A 374 -3.76 -15.61 1.74
C THR A 374 -4.51 -16.45 0.71
N THR A 375 -4.45 -17.76 0.87
CA THR A 375 -5.15 -18.71 -0.01
C THR A 375 -6.50 -19.11 0.58
N THR A 376 -7.42 -19.61 -0.25
CA THR A 376 -8.58 -20.38 0.23
C THR A 376 -8.26 -21.86 0.06
N ALA A 377 -8.54 -22.65 1.10
CA ALA A 377 -8.22 -24.08 1.11
C ALA A 377 -8.89 -24.81 -0.07
N GLY A 378 -8.07 -25.43 -0.92
CA GLY A 378 -8.53 -26.26 -2.04
C GLY A 378 -9.02 -25.51 -3.28
N GLU A 379 -9.11 -24.18 -3.25
CA GLU A 379 -9.61 -23.36 -4.36
C GLU A 379 -8.48 -22.74 -5.17
N TRP A 380 -8.64 -22.74 -6.50
CA TRP A 380 -7.78 -21.98 -7.40
C TRP A 380 -8.15 -20.49 -7.37
N ALA A 381 -7.16 -19.64 -7.15
CA ALA A 381 -7.30 -18.19 -7.16
C ALA A 381 -6.21 -17.56 -8.02
N GLU A 382 -6.54 -16.44 -8.66
CA GLU A 382 -5.56 -15.56 -9.29
C GLU A 382 -5.17 -14.45 -8.32
N ILE A 383 -3.88 -14.36 -8.02
CA ILE A 383 -3.31 -13.38 -7.12
C ILE A 383 -2.52 -12.37 -7.95
N GLN A 384 -2.97 -11.12 -7.92
CA GLN A 384 -2.25 -10.00 -8.51
C GLN A 384 -1.27 -9.43 -7.49
N VAL A 385 -0.05 -9.18 -7.94
CA VAL A 385 1.07 -8.66 -7.17
C VAL A 385 1.65 -7.47 -7.91
N PRO A 386 1.08 -6.27 -7.72
CA PRO A 386 1.66 -5.03 -8.20
C PRO A 386 3.08 -4.86 -7.66
N PHE A 387 4.04 -4.42 -8.48
CA PHE A 387 5.42 -4.26 -8.03
C PHE A 387 5.59 -3.17 -6.96
N ASP A 388 4.71 -2.16 -6.95
CA ASP A 388 4.65 -1.11 -5.92
C ASP A 388 4.06 -1.60 -4.58
N SER A 389 3.38 -2.75 -4.57
CA SER A 389 2.90 -3.40 -3.35
C SER A 389 4.01 -4.10 -2.56
N LEU A 390 5.14 -4.42 -3.21
CA LEU A 390 6.25 -5.13 -2.59
C LEU A 390 7.10 -4.18 -1.74
N THR A 391 7.41 -4.57 -0.51
CA THR A 391 8.31 -3.77 0.35
C THR A 391 9.71 -4.38 0.41
N ARG A 392 10.76 -3.53 0.27
CA ARG A 392 12.16 -3.92 0.46
C ARG A 392 12.43 -4.32 1.92
N ASN A 393 13.01 -5.50 2.09
CA ASN A 393 13.50 -6.03 3.35
C ASN A 393 14.96 -6.42 3.20
N VAL A 394 15.72 -6.14 4.26
CA VAL A 394 17.11 -6.56 4.41
C VAL A 394 17.21 -7.21 5.77
N MET A 395 17.52 -8.51 5.81
CA MET A 395 17.67 -9.29 7.06
C MET A 395 16.50 -9.10 8.04
N GLY A 396 15.25 -9.16 7.55
CA GLY A 396 14.04 -9.02 8.39
C GLY A 396 13.70 -7.59 8.82
N ARG A 397 14.57 -6.61 8.57
CA ARG A 397 14.27 -5.20 8.80
C ARG A 397 13.55 -4.62 7.58
N ARG A 398 12.33 -4.11 7.81
CA ARG A 398 11.59 -3.34 6.81
C ARG A 398 12.31 -2.02 6.59
N LEU A 399 12.85 -1.83 5.39
CA LEU A 399 13.46 -0.56 5.02
C LEU A 399 12.38 0.37 4.44
N PRO A 400 12.56 1.70 4.54
CA PRO A 400 11.58 2.66 4.04
C PRO A 400 11.21 2.39 2.57
N ARG A 401 9.96 2.72 2.19
CA ARG A 401 9.35 2.56 0.84
C ARG A 401 10.08 3.28 -0.32
N SER A 402 11.29 3.79 -0.14
CA SER A 402 12.01 4.66 -1.10
C SER A 402 12.64 3.93 -2.28
N ASP A 403 12.76 2.60 -2.25
CA ASP A 403 13.34 1.83 -3.35
C ASP A 403 12.27 1.03 -4.06
N ALA A 404 11.78 1.59 -5.18
CA ALA A 404 10.98 0.84 -6.13
C ALA A 404 11.71 -0.45 -6.53
N LEU A 405 10.96 -1.53 -6.75
CA LEU A 405 11.54 -2.78 -7.22
C LEU A 405 12.27 -2.53 -8.56
N PRO A 406 13.58 -2.79 -8.66
CA PRO A 406 14.28 -2.67 -9.94
C PRO A 406 13.93 -3.87 -10.82
N GLN A 407 12.89 -3.72 -11.63
CA GLN A 407 12.30 -4.79 -12.45
C GLN A 407 13.34 -5.42 -13.40
N GLU A 408 14.18 -4.59 -14.00
CA GLU A 408 15.28 -4.96 -14.88
C GLU A 408 16.41 -5.73 -14.19
N ARG A 409 16.42 -5.72 -12.86
CA ARG A 409 17.39 -6.46 -12.04
C ARG A 409 16.80 -7.69 -11.39
N LEU A 410 15.50 -7.95 -11.50
CA LEU A 410 14.85 -9.09 -10.87
C LEU A 410 15.38 -10.40 -11.47
N ARG A 411 15.93 -11.28 -10.63
CA ARG A 411 16.52 -12.55 -11.09
C ARG A 411 15.83 -13.80 -10.58
N SER A 412 15.17 -13.71 -9.43
CA SER A 412 14.45 -14.85 -8.85
C SER A 412 13.11 -14.42 -8.25
N ILE A 413 12.16 -15.35 -8.27
CA ILE A 413 10.91 -15.27 -7.51
C ILE A 413 10.94 -16.36 -6.43
N ALA A 414 10.43 -16.04 -5.25
CA ALA A 414 10.37 -16.97 -4.12
C ALA A 414 8.99 -16.96 -3.46
N PHE A 415 8.60 -18.12 -2.95
CA PHE A 415 7.46 -18.29 -2.06
C PHE A 415 7.96 -18.68 -0.68
N SER A 416 7.37 -18.09 0.34
CA SER A 416 7.71 -18.35 1.74
C SER A 416 6.46 -18.57 2.58
N ILE A 417 6.61 -19.25 3.70
CA ILE A 417 5.59 -19.35 4.73
C ILE A 417 6.27 -19.18 6.08
N ALA A 418 5.69 -18.35 6.95
CA ALA A 418 6.23 -17.96 8.25
C ALA A 418 5.12 -17.47 9.19
N ASP A 419 3.95 -18.11 9.12
CA ASP A 419 2.74 -17.77 9.88
C ASP A 419 2.70 -18.40 11.29
N LYS A 420 3.74 -19.16 11.65
CA LYS A 420 3.91 -19.85 12.94
C LYS A 420 2.88 -20.95 13.22
N ASP A 421 2.23 -21.48 12.19
CA ASP A 421 1.38 -22.66 12.31
C ASP A 421 2.18 -23.93 11.98
N GLU A 422 2.27 -24.87 12.92
CA GLU A 422 3.03 -26.12 12.77
C GLU A 422 2.29 -27.20 11.97
N SER A 423 1.03 -26.93 11.59
CA SER A 423 0.27 -27.82 10.70
C SER A 423 1.01 -28.02 9.36
N PRO A 424 0.80 -29.14 8.66
CA PRO A 424 1.30 -29.28 7.30
C PRO A 424 0.78 -28.16 6.41
N PHE A 425 1.63 -27.63 5.54
CA PHE A 425 1.26 -26.65 4.54
C PHE A 425 1.39 -27.18 3.11
N ARG A 426 0.59 -26.64 2.20
CA ARG A 426 0.66 -26.94 0.77
C ARG A 426 0.18 -25.77 -0.07
N LEU A 427 1.07 -25.30 -0.95
CA LEU A 427 0.81 -24.33 -2.00
C LEU A 427 1.10 -24.96 -3.36
N GLU A 428 0.14 -24.89 -4.26
CA GLU A 428 0.27 -25.30 -5.65
C GLU A 428 0.20 -24.07 -6.55
N VAL A 429 1.09 -23.98 -7.52
CA VAL A 429 1.23 -22.84 -8.44
C VAL A 429 1.14 -23.39 -9.86
N ASP A 430 0.15 -22.90 -10.60
CA ASP A 430 -0.11 -23.31 -11.98
C ASP A 430 0.74 -22.50 -12.97
N TRP A 431 0.78 -21.18 -12.79
CA TRP A 431 1.64 -20.31 -13.59
C TRP A 431 1.88 -18.98 -12.89
N ILE A 432 2.92 -18.28 -13.36
CA ILE A 432 3.24 -16.90 -13.01
C ILE A 432 3.40 -16.13 -14.32
N LYS A 433 2.67 -15.04 -14.47
CA LYS A 433 2.67 -14.17 -15.63
C LYS A 433 2.95 -12.73 -15.20
N ALA A 434 3.42 -11.90 -16.13
CA ALA A 434 3.60 -10.48 -15.92
C ALA A 434 2.53 -9.70 -16.69
N TYR A 435 2.09 -8.59 -16.10
CA TYR A 435 1.11 -7.67 -16.69
C TYR A 435 1.66 -6.23 -16.69
N LYS A 436 1.12 -5.41 -17.59
CA LYS A 436 1.43 -3.99 -17.71
C LYS A 436 0.31 -3.14 -17.14
#